data_AF-A0A379FVC6-F1
#
_entry.id   AF-A0A379FVC6-F1
#
_cell.length_a   1.000
_cell.length_b   1.000
_cell.length_c   1.000
_cell.angle_alpha   90.00
_cell.angle_beta   90.00
_cell.angle_gamma   90.00
#
_symmetry.space_group_name_H-M   'P 1'
#
loop_
_entity.id
_entity.type
_entity.pdbx_description
1 polymer ?
#
loop_
_entity_poly.entity_id
_entity_poly.type
_entity_poly.pdbx_seq_one_letter_code
_entity_poly.pdbx_strand_id
1 'polypeptide(L)'
;MRMSWSDLKPSNEVSNDVKIIEVYAEPLKGNPEKYLSYRKHVYLDMGYLKRKGELYYDEELDLYFTEVTVTIRRSIGHKDDMYFNKKGYYWKEINNEVIFLIECEWLPIDEKYHKCFQYFLIPEIGTKVKFYFDAKELSNSNIMREKIRIFLLDHVKN
;
A
#
# COMPACT_ATOMS: atom_id res chain seq x y z
N MET A 1 -18.43 25.00 -5.08
CA MET A 1 -17.99 24.84 -6.49
C MET A 1 -17.58 23.38 -6.65
N ARG A 2 -18.33 22.56 -7.40
CA ARG A 2 -17.99 21.14 -7.65
C ARG A 2 -17.06 21.09 -8.85
N MET A 3 -15.79 20.73 -8.64
CA MET A 3 -14.90 20.42 -9.76
C MET A 3 -15.30 19.06 -10.35
N SER A 4 -15.37 19.00 -11.68
CA SER A 4 -15.61 17.76 -12.42
C SER A 4 -14.28 17.11 -12.74
N TRP A 5 -14.23 15.77 -12.79
CA TRP A 5 -13.00 15.01 -13.08
C TRP A 5 -12.31 15.42 -14.39
N SER A 6 -13.05 15.98 -15.35
CA SER A 6 -12.53 16.51 -16.61
C SER A 6 -11.63 17.74 -16.47
N ASP A 7 -11.64 18.41 -15.31
CA ASP A 7 -10.88 19.64 -15.07
C ASP A 7 -9.46 19.38 -14.54
N LEU A 8 -9.16 18.14 -14.13
CA LEU A 8 -7.81 17.70 -13.73
C LEU A 8 -7.00 17.37 -14.99
N LYS A 9 -6.34 18.37 -15.58
CA LYS A 9 -5.30 18.10 -16.57
C LYS A 9 -4.05 17.56 -15.86
N PRO A 10 -3.41 16.49 -16.35
CA PRO A 10 -2.10 16.10 -15.84
C PRO A 10 -1.17 17.30 -15.93
N SER A 11 -0.46 17.60 -14.84
CA SER A 11 0.62 18.58 -14.89
C SER A 11 1.66 18.10 -15.91
N ASN A 12 2.07 18.99 -16.82
CA ASN A 12 3.13 18.74 -17.81
C ASN A 12 4.51 18.50 -17.15
N GLU A 13 4.62 18.58 -15.83
CA GLU A 13 5.87 18.38 -15.07
C GLU A 13 6.01 16.98 -14.46
N VAL A 14 5.03 16.09 -14.63
CA VAL A 14 5.16 14.71 -14.16
C VAL A 14 5.94 13.92 -15.21
N SER A 15 7.23 13.70 -14.96
CA SER A 15 8.05 12.83 -15.83
C SER A 15 7.36 11.47 -16.02
N ASN A 16 7.34 10.98 -17.27
CA ASN A 16 6.75 9.69 -17.66
C ASN A 16 7.49 8.47 -17.06
N ASP A 17 8.48 8.69 -16.20
CA ASP A 17 9.39 7.65 -15.71
C ASP A 17 8.75 6.74 -14.66
N VAL A 18 7.61 7.15 -14.09
CA VAL A 18 6.99 6.47 -12.96
C VAL A 18 5.59 5.98 -13.33
N LYS A 19 5.43 4.65 -13.44
CA LYS A 19 4.14 4.01 -13.72
C LYS A 19 3.27 3.90 -12.46
N ILE A 20 2.70 5.02 -12.03
CA ILE A 20 1.56 5.01 -11.10
C ILE A 20 0.31 4.75 -11.94
N ILE A 21 -0.43 3.70 -11.59
CA ILE A 21 -1.58 3.30 -12.41
C ILE A 21 -2.86 3.88 -11.84
N GLU A 22 -3.03 3.87 -10.51
CA GLU A 22 -4.23 4.38 -9.85
C GLU A 22 -3.93 4.95 -8.46
N VAL A 23 -4.57 6.09 -8.13
CA VAL A 23 -4.51 6.74 -6.82
C VAL A 23 -5.93 6.89 -6.27
N TYR A 24 -6.12 6.46 -5.02
CA TYR A 24 -7.35 6.55 -4.26
C TYR A 24 -7.11 7.45 -3.06
N ALA A 25 -7.77 8.60 -3.03
CA ALA A 25 -7.75 9.54 -1.92
C ALA A 25 -9.15 9.64 -1.32
N GLU A 26 -9.26 9.37 -0.02
CA GLU A 26 -10.53 9.38 0.70
C GLU A 26 -10.38 10.13 2.03
N PRO A 27 -11.43 10.82 2.49
CA PRO A 27 -11.44 11.40 3.83
C PRO A 27 -11.14 10.33 4.89
N LEU A 28 -10.23 10.66 5.80
CA LEU A 28 -9.91 9.80 6.92
C LEU A 28 -11.06 9.89 7.95
N LYS A 29 -11.76 8.77 8.13
CA LYS A 29 -12.74 8.59 9.19
C LYS A 29 -12.06 7.88 10.37
N GLY A 30 -12.02 8.49 11.55
CA GLY A 30 -11.42 7.93 12.76
C GLY A 30 -10.13 8.65 13.20
N ASN A 31 -9.36 8.01 14.11
CA ASN A 31 -8.12 8.59 14.65
C ASN A 31 -6.94 8.40 13.66
N PRO A 32 -6.30 9.47 13.16
CA PRO A 32 -5.13 9.41 12.28
C PRO A 32 -3.93 8.66 12.86
N GLU A 33 -3.59 8.92 14.12
CA GLU A 33 -2.41 8.36 14.80
C GLU A 33 -2.47 6.83 14.88
N LYS A 34 -3.69 6.28 14.92
CA LYS A 34 -3.92 4.83 15.04
C LYS A 34 -4.16 4.13 13.72
N TYR A 35 -4.36 4.86 12.62
CA TYR A 35 -4.81 4.26 11.38
C TYR A 35 -3.77 3.32 10.77
N LEU A 36 -2.53 3.78 10.63
CA LEU A 36 -1.45 3.00 10.02
C LEU A 36 -0.97 1.87 10.95
N SER A 37 -0.89 2.10 12.26
CA SER A 37 -0.58 1.06 13.23
C SER A 37 -1.65 -0.04 13.27
N TYR A 38 -2.94 0.33 13.23
CA TYR A 38 -4.03 -0.63 13.10
C TYR A 38 -3.94 -1.42 11.80
N ARG A 39 -3.67 -0.75 10.67
CA ARG A 39 -3.49 -1.41 9.36
C ARG A 39 -2.32 -2.39 9.36
N LYS A 40 -1.18 -2.02 9.96
CA LYS A 40 -0.04 -2.91 10.15
C LYS A 40 -0.45 -4.15 10.96
N HIS A 41 -1.15 -3.96 12.07
CA HIS A 41 -1.65 -5.08 12.88
C HIS A 41 -2.61 -5.99 12.08
N VAL A 42 -3.50 -5.40 11.27
CA VAL A 42 -4.39 -6.16 10.38
C VAL A 42 -3.59 -6.98 9.38
N TYR A 43 -2.53 -6.42 8.78
CA TYR A 43 -1.69 -7.11 7.80
C TYR A 43 -0.94 -8.28 8.40
N LEU A 44 -0.26 -8.04 9.52
CA LEU A 44 0.71 -8.95 10.09
C LEU A 44 0.10 -10.02 11.00
N ASP A 45 -0.86 -9.63 11.84
CA ASP A 45 -1.23 -10.45 13.00
C ASP A 45 -2.72 -10.85 13.02
N MET A 46 -3.59 -10.08 12.34
CA MET A 46 -5.03 -10.35 12.39
C MET A 46 -5.44 -11.50 11.45
N GLY A 47 -5.85 -12.63 12.04
CA GLY A 47 -6.53 -13.74 11.37
C GLY A 47 -5.88 -15.10 11.64
N TYR A 48 -6.67 -16.07 12.12
CA TYR A 48 -6.17 -17.39 12.55
C TYR A 48 -5.54 -18.24 11.43
N LEU A 49 -5.84 -17.93 10.16
CA LEU A 49 -5.30 -18.61 8.98
C LEU A 49 -4.00 -17.98 8.47
N LYS A 50 -3.52 -16.91 9.10
CA LYS A 50 -2.29 -16.21 8.73
C LYS A 50 -1.09 -16.85 9.40
N ARG A 51 -0.02 -16.94 8.63
CA ARG A 51 1.31 -17.30 9.11
C ARG A 51 2.25 -16.18 8.70
N LYS A 52 2.80 -15.50 9.70
CA LYS A 52 3.81 -14.46 9.52
C LYS A 52 5.18 -15.13 9.44
N GLY A 53 5.95 -14.75 8.43
CA GLY A 53 7.34 -15.16 8.29
C GLY A 53 8.25 -14.37 9.22
N GLU A 54 9.54 -14.49 9.01
CA GLU A 54 10.53 -13.71 9.74
C GLU A 54 10.43 -12.22 9.40
N LEU A 55 10.95 -11.39 10.31
CA LEU A 55 11.02 -9.94 10.16
C LEU A 55 12.42 -9.58 9.68
N TYR A 56 12.49 -8.79 8.62
CA TYR A 56 13.74 -8.31 8.03
C TYR A 56 13.74 -6.78 7.97
N TYR A 57 14.94 -6.20 7.89
CA TYR A 57 15.13 -4.80 7.51
C TYR A 57 15.87 -4.79 6.18
N ASP A 58 15.23 -4.21 5.16
CA ASP A 58 15.83 -3.98 3.85
C ASP A 58 16.56 -2.65 3.89
N GLU A 59 17.90 -2.70 3.92
CA GLU A 59 18.75 -1.50 4.00
C GLU A 59 18.73 -0.68 2.71
N GLU A 60 18.53 -1.31 1.55
CA GLU A 60 18.49 -0.60 0.26
C GLU A 60 17.21 0.22 0.11
N LEU A 61 16.09 -0.36 0.54
CA LEU A 61 14.79 0.32 0.55
C LEU A 61 14.58 1.19 1.79
N ASP A 62 15.37 0.96 2.84
CA ASP A 62 15.25 1.61 4.15
C ASP A 62 13.89 1.31 4.82
N LEU A 63 13.41 0.04 4.69
CA LEU A 63 12.10 -0.44 5.12
C LEU A 63 12.19 -1.74 5.91
N TYR A 64 11.29 -1.91 6.88
CA TYR A 64 11.01 -3.24 7.43
C TYR A 64 10.23 -4.08 6.41
N PHE A 65 10.46 -5.38 6.43
CA PHE A 65 9.82 -6.35 5.54
C PHE A 65 9.44 -7.64 6.27
N THR A 66 8.31 -8.22 5.90
CA THR A 66 7.96 -9.60 6.26
C THR A 66 7.02 -10.20 5.24
N GLU A 67 7.15 -11.50 5.03
CA GLU A 67 6.21 -12.27 4.21
C GLU A 67 5.08 -12.81 5.09
N VAL A 68 3.86 -12.77 4.59
CA VAL A 68 2.70 -13.36 5.27
C VAL A 68 1.98 -14.26 4.29
N THR A 69 1.70 -15.48 4.74
CA THR A 69 0.91 -16.45 4.00
C THR A 69 -0.45 -16.60 4.65
N VAL A 70 -1.51 -16.47 3.87
CA VAL A 70 -2.89 -16.74 4.29
C VAL A 70 -3.35 -18.03 3.64
N THR A 71 -3.73 -19.00 4.47
CA THR A 71 -4.36 -20.23 3.97
C THR A 71 -5.82 -19.93 3.67
N ILE A 72 -6.27 -20.23 2.45
CA ILE A 72 -7.68 -20.08 2.08
C ILE A 72 -8.22 -21.44 1.68
N ARG A 73 -9.29 -21.85 2.36
CA ARG A 73 -10.04 -23.07 2.04
C ARG A 73 -11.21 -22.71 1.14
N ARG A 74 -11.29 -23.33 -0.03
CA ARG A 74 -12.47 -23.30 -0.89
C ARG A 74 -13.04 -24.71 -0.95
N SER A 75 -14.25 -24.85 -0.43
CA SER A 75 -15.05 -26.05 -0.63
C SER A 75 -15.91 -25.83 -1.88
N ILE A 76 -15.55 -26.48 -2.98
CA ILE A 76 -16.36 -26.48 -4.22
C ILE A 76 -16.93 -27.89 -4.37
N GLY A 77 -18.20 -28.06 -3.98
CA GLY A 77 -18.86 -29.36 -3.96
C GLY A 77 -18.26 -30.29 -2.90
N HIS A 78 -17.77 -31.48 -3.32
CA HIS A 78 -17.15 -32.49 -2.44
C HIS A 78 -15.61 -32.41 -2.39
N LYS A 79 -14.99 -31.40 -3.01
CA LYS A 79 -13.54 -31.19 -2.97
C LYS A 79 -13.21 -29.96 -2.12
N ASP A 80 -12.37 -30.18 -1.13
CA ASP A 80 -11.71 -29.12 -0.38
C ASP A 80 -10.38 -28.79 -1.05
N ASP A 81 -10.34 -27.64 -1.75
CA ASP A 81 -9.11 -27.09 -2.29
C ASP A 81 -8.53 -26.09 -1.30
N MET A 82 -7.25 -26.24 -1.00
CA MET A 82 -6.50 -25.32 -0.14
C MET A 82 -5.48 -24.56 -0.98
N TYR A 83 -5.58 -23.24 -1.01
CA TYR A 83 -4.62 -22.39 -1.69
C TYR A 83 -3.97 -21.40 -0.72
N PHE A 84 -2.70 -21.11 -0.97
CA PHE A 84 -1.91 -20.19 -0.18
C PHE A 84 -1.83 -18.86 -0.90
N ASN A 85 -2.28 -17.80 -0.25
CA ASN A 85 -2.09 -16.43 -0.72
C ASN A 85 -0.91 -15.83 0.04
N LYS A 86 0.21 -15.62 -0.67
CA LYS A 86 1.42 -15.01 -0.14
C LYS A 86 1.41 -13.50 -0.43
N LYS A 87 1.74 -12.71 0.58
CA LYS A 87 1.91 -11.25 0.47
C LYS A 87 3.21 -10.83 1.10
N GLY A 88 3.86 -9.84 0.50
CA GLY A 88 5.00 -9.14 1.09
C GLY A 88 4.51 -7.84 1.69
N TYR A 89 4.88 -7.58 2.94
CA TYR A 89 4.53 -6.32 3.60
C TYR A 89 5.79 -5.56 3.93
N TYR A 90 5.87 -4.33 3.42
CA TYR A 90 6.92 -3.38 3.78
C TYR A 90 6.34 -2.21 4.57
N TRP A 91 7.13 -1.59 5.44
CA TRP A 91 6.72 -0.36 6.11
C TRP A 91 7.90 0.45 6.60
N LYS A 92 7.66 1.76 6.73
CA LYS A 92 8.60 2.69 7.36
C LYS A 92 8.13 3.03 8.76
N GLU A 93 9.04 2.96 9.72
CA GLU A 93 8.83 3.51 11.06
C GLU A 93 9.85 4.59 11.37
N ILE A 94 9.38 5.67 11.99
CA ILE A 94 10.22 6.74 12.53
C ILE A 94 9.69 7.03 13.93
N ASN A 95 10.56 7.02 14.95
CA ASN A 95 10.18 7.26 16.35
C ASN A 95 8.99 6.37 16.81
N ASN A 96 8.99 5.10 16.40
CA ASN A 96 7.93 4.11 16.67
C ASN A 96 6.56 4.42 16.03
N GLU A 97 6.49 5.38 15.10
CA GLU A 97 5.29 5.69 14.32
C GLU A 97 5.40 5.12 12.91
N VAL A 98 4.37 4.40 12.47
CA VAL A 98 4.29 3.87 11.11
C VAL A 98 3.93 5.00 10.15
N ILE A 99 4.82 5.35 9.24
CA ILE A 99 4.64 6.47 8.30
C ILE A 99 3.86 6.06 7.05
N PHE A 100 4.13 4.85 6.55
CA PHE A 100 3.39 4.25 5.45
C PHE A 100 3.58 2.73 5.45
N LEU A 101 2.69 2.05 4.73
CA LEU A 101 2.70 0.61 4.54
C LEU A 101 2.69 0.30 3.04
N ILE A 102 3.34 -0.78 2.63
CA ILE A 102 3.27 -1.32 1.28
C ILE A 102 2.85 -2.78 1.39
N GLU A 103 1.83 -3.17 0.62
CA GLU A 103 1.40 -4.54 0.44
C GLU A 103 1.71 -4.96 -1.00
N CYS A 104 2.54 -5.98 -1.19
CA CYS A 104 2.84 -6.56 -2.49
C CYS A 104 2.21 -7.94 -2.64
N GLU A 105 1.52 -8.17 -3.76
CA GLU A 105 0.88 -9.45 -4.06
C GLU A 105 1.84 -10.37 -4.83
N TRP A 106 1.97 -11.60 -4.31
CA TRP A 106 2.76 -12.65 -4.93
C TRP A 106 1.96 -13.33 -6.04
N LEU A 107 2.58 -13.53 -7.20
CA LEU A 107 2.03 -14.33 -8.27
C LEU A 107 2.68 -15.72 -8.25
N PRO A 108 1.95 -16.80 -7.91
CA PRO A 108 2.53 -18.14 -7.81
C PRO A 108 3.11 -18.67 -9.12
N ILE A 109 2.50 -18.32 -10.27
CA ILE A 109 2.91 -18.81 -11.59
C ILE A 109 4.31 -18.29 -11.96
N ASP A 110 4.58 -17.02 -11.63
CA ASP A 110 5.83 -16.34 -11.97
C ASP A 110 6.85 -16.35 -10.81
N GLU A 111 6.47 -16.94 -9.67
CA GLU A 111 7.23 -16.97 -8.41
C GLU A 111 7.83 -15.61 -8.02
N LYS A 112 7.03 -14.54 -8.16
CA LYS A 112 7.49 -13.17 -7.85
C LYS A 112 6.35 -12.26 -7.41
N TYR A 113 6.71 -11.17 -6.74
CA TYR A 113 5.81 -10.04 -6.55
C TYR A 113 5.59 -9.30 -7.86
N HIS A 114 4.34 -8.96 -8.16
CA HIS A 114 4.00 -8.33 -9.46
C HIS A 114 3.26 -6.99 -9.33
N LYS A 115 2.60 -6.75 -8.20
CA LYS A 115 1.91 -5.49 -7.92
C LYS A 115 2.02 -5.14 -6.45
N CYS A 116 2.09 -3.85 -6.16
CA CYS A 116 2.15 -3.33 -4.80
C CYS A 116 1.16 -2.18 -4.60
N PHE A 117 0.63 -2.09 -3.39
CA PHE A 117 -0.23 -1.02 -2.92
C PHE A 117 0.43 -0.31 -1.76
N GLN A 118 0.65 1.00 -1.88
CA GLN A 118 1.17 1.80 -0.78
C GLN A 118 0.07 2.63 -0.15
N TYR A 119 0.09 2.68 1.18
CA TYR A 119 -0.90 3.33 2.02
C TYR A 119 -0.21 4.34 2.93
N PHE A 120 -0.71 5.57 2.92
CA PHE A 120 -0.20 6.65 3.77
C PHE A 120 -1.31 7.65 4.10
N LEU A 121 -1.01 8.59 4.98
CA LEU A 121 -1.90 9.67 5.36
C LEU A 121 -1.33 11.01 4.90
N ILE A 122 -2.24 11.96 4.63
CA ILE A 122 -1.93 13.38 4.48
C ILE A 122 -2.73 14.10 5.57
N PRO A 123 -2.16 14.23 6.79
CA PRO A 123 -2.87 14.80 7.93
C PRO A 123 -3.38 16.23 7.71
N GLU A 124 -2.65 17.03 6.93
CA GLU A 124 -2.95 18.45 6.64
C GLU A 124 -4.35 18.65 6.02
N ILE A 125 -4.79 17.67 5.23
CA ILE A 125 -6.10 17.64 4.58
C ILE A 125 -6.95 16.45 5.06
N GLY A 126 -6.60 15.86 6.21
CA GLY A 126 -7.34 14.75 6.83
C GLY A 126 -7.63 13.58 5.88
N THR A 127 -6.69 13.24 5.00
CA THR A 127 -6.93 12.29 3.89
C THR A 127 -6.09 11.04 4.06
N LYS A 128 -6.69 9.87 3.82
CA LYS A 128 -5.96 8.62 3.62
C LYS A 128 -5.77 8.37 2.13
N VAL A 129 -4.59 7.91 1.76
CA VAL A 129 -4.23 7.66 0.37
C VAL A 129 -3.79 6.22 0.20
N LYS A 130 -4.28 5.60 -0.87
CA LYS A 130 -3.83 4.31 -1.39
C LYS A 130 -3.44 4.51 -2.84
N PHE A 131 -2.28 4.06 -3.27
CA PHE A 131 -1.96 4.00 -4.70
C PHE A 131 -1.33 2.67 -5.08
N TYR A 132 -1.41 2.36 -6.37
CA TYR A 132 -0.96 1.12 -6.97
C TYR A 132 0.20 1.36 -7.95
N PHE A 133 1.20 0.47 -7.91
CA PHE A 133 2.36 0.44 -8.80
C PHE A 133 2.85 -1.00 -9.04
N ASP A 134 3.63 -1.22 -10.12
CA ASP A 134 4.29 -2.51 -10.41
C ASP A 134 5.37 -2.78 -9.34
N ALA A 135 5.50 -4.03 -8.89
CA ALA A 135 6.49 -4.38 -7.87
C ALA A 135 7.94 -4.04 -8.27
N LYS A 136 8.25 -3.95 -9.57
CA LYS A 136 9.55 -3.50 -10.08
C LYS A 136 9.89 -2.06 -9.68
N GLU A 137 8.88 -1.26 -9.40
CA GLU A 137 9.01 0.15 -9.02
C GLU A 137 9.06 0.35 -7.50
N LEU A 138 9.27 -0.72 -6.72
CA LEU A 138 9.29 -0.65 -5.26
C LEU A 138 10.35 0.32 -4.72
N SER A 139 11.54 0.37 -5.32
CA SER A 139 12.57 1.34 -4.96
C SER A 139 12.15 2.80 -5.20
N ASN A 140 11.26 3.03 -6.17
CA ASN A 140 10.75 4.36 -6.50
C ASN A 140 9.51 4.76 -5.69
N SER A 141 8.95 3.85 -4.87
CA SER A 141 7.64 4.07 -4.22
C SER A 141 7.62 5.29 -3.28
N ASN A 142 8.76 5.60 -2.66
CA ASN A 142 8.92 6.79 -1.82
C ASN A 142 8.75 8.08 -2.64
N ILE A 143 9.37 8.13 -3.84
CA ILE A 143 9.26 9.27 -4.77
C ILE A 143 7.81 9.41 -5.24
N MET A 144 7.14 8.29 -5.55
CA MET A 144 5.72 8.28 -5.92
C MET A 144 4.84 8.88 -4.83
N ARG A 145 5.05 8.45 -3.58
CA ARG A 145 4.29 8.95 -2.43
C ARG A 145 4.41 10.46 -2.31
N GLU A 146 5.62 11.01 -2.39
CA GLU A 146 5.84 12.45 -2.27
C GLU A 146 5.20 13.23 -3.43
N LYS A 147 5.32 12.73 -4.68
CA LYS A 147 4.64 13.34 -5.83
C LYS A 147 3.12 13.37 -5.65
N ILE A 148 2.52 12.27 -5.20
CA ILE A 148 1.07 12.19 -4.92
C ILE A 148 0.68 13.14 -3.78
N ARG A 149 1.49 13.20 -2.71
CA ARG A 149 1.24 14.09 -1.57
C ARG A 149 1.19 15.55 -2.01
N ILE A 150 2.22 16.01 -2.74
CA ILE A 150 2.29 17.39 -3.25
C ILE A 150 1.07 17.68 -4.13
N PHE A 151 0.77 16.80 -5.10
CA PHE A 151 -0.38 16.97 -5.98
C PHE A 151 -1.70 17.12 -5.21
N LEU A 152 -1.94 16.26 -4.20
CA LEU A 152 -3.17 16.32 -3.40
C LEU A 152 -3.23 17.56 -2.52
N LEU A 153 -2.13 18.00 -1.92
CA LEU A 153 -2.09 19.25 -1.13
C LEU A 153 -2.42 20.49 -1.97
N ASP A 154 -1.99 20.51 -3.23
CA ASP A 154 -2.24 21.64 -4.13
C ASP A 154 -3.69 21.70 -4.65
N HIS A 155 -4.34 20.54 -4.82
CA HIS A 155 -5.63 20.43 -5.52
C HIS A 155 -6.81 20.09 -4.61
N VAL A 156 -6.59 19.49 -3.44
CA VAL A 156 -7.63 19.18 -2.46
C VAL A 156 -7.63 20.28 -1.40
N LYS A 157 -8.66 21.14 -1.44
CA LYS A 157 -8.88 22.17 -0.43
C LYS A 157 -9.87 21.69 0.62
N ASN A 158 -9.64 22.10 1.87
CA ASN A 158 -10.58 21.93 2.98
C ASN A 158 -11.84 22.78 2.76
#